data_AF-A0A835VTK3-F1
#
_entry.id   AF-A0A835VTK3-F1
#
_cell.length_a   1.000
_cell.length_b   1.000
_cell.length_c   1.000
_cell.angle_alpha   90.00
_cell.angle_beta   90.00
_cell.angle_gamma   90.00
#
_symmetry.space_group_name_H-M   'P 1'
#
loop_
_entity.id
_entity.type
_entity.pdbx_description
1 polymer ?
#
loop_
_entity_poly.entity_id
_entity_poly.type
_entity_poly.pdbx_seq_one_letter_code
_entity_poly.pdbx_strand_id
1 'polypeptide(L)'
;MLYCKAGVVTGVVPAAPGWDWKACLHKAAGLLRYAYEKSDAQEKWGPMAGMTLRLLAEQVYGTSCMGMDGDSLSLAALRTDLGFTHSAPEEAEERLRDLMRARREVFNSVGGAEAWLQLIKGVQKEMNKT
;
A
#
# COMPACT_ATOMS: atom_id res chain seq x y z
N MET A 1 -1.00 1.64 2.13
CA MET A 1 -0.68 3.08 2.16
C MET A 1 0.78 3.39 1.80
N LEU A 2 1.80 2.90 2.54
CA LEU A 2 3.22 3.20 2.24
C LEU A 2 3.65 2.81 0.82
N TYR A 3 3.22 1.63 0.37
CA TYR A 3 3.42 1.18 -1.02
C TYR A 3 2.86 2.17 -2.05
N CYS A 4 1.65 2.69 -1.83
CA CYS A 4 1.03 3.68 -2.69
C CYS A 4 1.81 5.01 -2.71
N LYS A 5 2.37 5.41 -1.56
CA LYS A 5 3.21 6.61 -1.46
C LYS A 5 4.51 6.43 -2.25
N ALA A 6 5.16 5.26 -2.11
CA ALA A 6 6.32 4.91 -2.91
C ALA A 6 6.01 4.92 -4.40
N GLY A 7 4.87 4.36 -4.82
CA GLY A 7 4.45 4.35 -6.21
C GLY A 7 4.23 5.75 -6.81
N VAL A 8 3.75 6.71 -6.02
CA VAL A 8 3.66 8.12 -6.47
C VAL A 8 5.05 8.75 -6.59
N VAL A 9 5.95 8.49 -5.62
CA VAL A 9 7.32 9.02 -5.65
C VAL A 9 8.12 8.48 -6.84
N THR A 10 7.93 7.20 -7.19
CA THR A 10 8.60 6.57 -8.34
C THR A 10 7.89 6.82 -9.68
N GLY A 11 6.78 7.57 -9.68
CA GLY A 11 6.02 7.89 -10.90
C GLY A 11 5.23 6.71 -11.48
N VAL A 12 5.17 5.57 -10.79
CA VAL A 12 4.35 4.41 -11.18
C VAL A 12 2.86 4.74 -11.07
N VAL A 13 2.49 5.48 -10.04
CA VAL A 13 1.14 6.01 -9.88
C VAL A 13 1.15 7.50 -10.23
N PRO A 14 0.30 7.97 -11.15
CA PRO A 14 0.21 9.38 -11.47
C PRO A 14 -0.07 10.20 -10.20
N ALA A 15 0.66 11.29 -10.02
CA ALA A 15 0.33 12.26 -8.98
C ALA A 15 -1.03 12.91 -9.28
N ALA A 16 -1.75 13.33 -8.24
CA ALA A 16 -2.98 14.10 -8.41
C ALA A 16 -2.71 15.35 -9.28
N PRO A 17 -3.64 15.74 -10.17
CA PRO A 17 -5.01 15.23 -10.34
C PRO A 17 -5.17 13.98 -11.22
N GLY A 18 -4.09 13.36 -11.71
CA GLY A 18 -4.14 12.25 -12.67
C GLY A 18 -4.61 10.90 -12.11
N TRP A 19 -4.90 10.80 -10.82
CA TRP A 19 -5.32 9.56 -10.16
C TRP A 19 -6.40 9.81 -9.11
N ASP A 20 -7.53 9.11 -9.22
CA ASP A 20 -8.63 9.18 -8.25
C ASP A 20 -8.42 8.20 -7.10
N TRP A 21 -7.76 8.69 -6.05
CA TRP A 21 -7.54 7.92 -4.82
C TRP A 21 -8.84 7.53 -4.12
N LYS A 22 -9.91 8.32 -4.22
CA LYS A 22 -11.18 8.01 -3.56
C LYS A 22 -11.85 6.80 -4.22
N ALA A 23 -11.92 6.80 -5.55
CA ALA A 23 -12.42 5.65 -6.31
C ALA A 23 -11.56 4.40 -6.07
N CYS A 24 -10.23 4.56 -6.06
CA CYS A 24 -9.29 3.48 -5.78
C CYS A 24 -9.53 2.84 -4.40
N LEU A 25 -9.59 3.65 -3.33
CA LEU A 25 -9.79 3.18 -1.97
C LEU A 25 -11.17 2.55 -1.78
N HIS A 26 -12.21 3.09 -2.43
CA HIS A 26 -13.54 2.50 -2.40
C HIS A 26 -13.55 1.09 -3.04
N LYS A 27 -12.88 0.92 -4.17
CA LYS A 27 -12.72 -0.41 -4.80
C LYS A 27 -11.90 -1.35 -3.93
N ALA A 28 -10.80 -0.87 -3.34
CA ALA A 28 -9.95 -1.64 -2.46
C ALA A 28 -10.70 -2.15 -1.22
N ALA A 29 -11.59 -1.34 -0.63
CA ALA A 29 -12.41 -1.75 0.53
C ALA A 29 -13.17 -3.06 0.28
N GLY A 30 -13.77 -3.23 -0.90
CA GLY A 30 -14.49 -4.44 -1.27
C GLY A 30 -13.57 -5.65 -1.53
N LEU A 31 -12.27 -5.43 -1.74
CA LEU A 31 -11.30 -6.46 -2.05
C LEU A 31 -10.50 -6.93 -0.82
N LEU A 32 -10.33 -6.08 0.20
CA LEU A 32 -9.49 -6.35 1.37
C LEU A 32 -9.94 -7.56 2.22
N ARG A 33 -11.22 -7.95 2.13
CA ARG A 33 -11.76 -9.14 2.82
C ARG A 33 -11.35 -10.46 2.18
N TYR A 34 -10.94 -10.41 0.91
CA TYR A 34 -10.50 -11.61 0.21
C TYR A 34 -9.01 -11.78 0.48
N ALA A 35 -8.66 -12.82 1.24
CA ALA A 35 -7.32 -13.36 1.19
C ALA A 35 -7.18 -14.05 -0.18
N TYR A 36 -6.90 -13.28 -1.23
CA TYR A 36 -6.70 -13.84 -2.56
C TYR A 36 -5.52 -14.79 -2.48
N GLU A 37 -5.79 -16.10 -2.48
CA GLU A 37 -4.74 -17.04 -2.78
C GLU A 37 -4.24 -16.75 -4.20
N LYS A 38 -2.96 -17.05 -4.43
CA LYS A 38 -2.34 -16.82 -5.72
C LYS A 38 -3.12 -17.49 -6.86
N SER A 39 -3.72 -18.65 -6.59
CA SER A 39 -4.64 -19.38 -7.48
C SER A 39 -5.89 -18.56 -7.84
N ASP A 40 -6.58 -18.00 -6.85
CA ASP A 40 -7.80 -17.19 -7.07
C ASP A 40 -7.51 -15.95 -7.92
N ALA A 41 -6.34 -15.34 -7.70
CA ALA A 41 -5.90 -14.20 -8.49
C ALA A 41 -5.58 -14.61 -9.94
N GLN A 42 -4.97 -15.78 -10.13
CA GLN A 42 -4.70 -16.33 -11.47
C GLN A 42 -5.97 -16.75 -12.21
N GLU A 43 -6.96 -17.30 -11.51
CA GLU A 43 -8.26 -17.65 -12.09
C GLU A 43 -9.01 -16.38 -12.54
N LYS A 44 -9.01 -15.33 -11.72
CA LYS A 44 -9.78 -14.12 -11.97
C LYS A 44 -9.14 -13.16 -12.97
N TRP A 45 -7.81 -13.06 -12.98
CA TRP A 45 -7.08 -12.07 -13.79
C TRP A 45 -6.05 -12.69 -14.75
N GLY A 46 -5.95 -14.02 -14.75
CA GLY A 46 -5.03 -14.77 -15.60
C GLY A 46 -3.63 -14.94 -15.02
N PRO A 47 -2.82 -15.88 -15.56
CA PRO A 47 -1.46 -16.14 -15.11
C PRO A 47 -0.52 -14.94 -15.28
N MET A 48 -0.80 -14.07 -16.26
CA MET A 48 -0.04 -12.84 -16.51
C MET A 48 -0.24 -11.80 -15.41
N ALA A 49 -1.38 -11.79 -14.71
CA ALA A 49 -1.63 -10.80 -13.67
C ALA A 49 -0.60 -10.88 -12.53
N GLY A 50 -0.18 -12.09 -12.15
CA GLY A 50 0.90 -12.27 -11.17
C GLY A 50 2.26 -11.74 -11.63
N MET A 51 2.55 -11.85 -12.93
CA MET A 51 3.77 -11.30 -13.53
C MET A 51 3.73 -9.78 -13.60
N THR A 52 2.60 -9.21 -14.03
CA THR A 52 2.40 -7.76 -14.09
C THR A 52 2.42 -7.12 -12.71
N LEU A 53 1.78 -7.73 -11.70
CA LEU A 53 1.83 -7.26 -10.32
C LEU A 53 3.25 -7.29 -9.75
N ARG A 54 4.02 -8.32 -10.08
CA ARG A 54 5.43 -8.42 -9.69
C ARG A 54 6.25 -7.31 -10.34
N LEU A 55 6.20 -7.16 -11.67
CA LEU A 55 6.95 -6.13 -12.38
C LEU A 55 6.59 -4.73 -11.88
N LEU A 56 5.30 -4.49 -11.62
CA LEU A 56 4.83 -3.23 -11.03
C LEU A 56 5.41 -3.03 -9.62
N ALA A 57 5.43 -4.07 -8.79
CA ALA A 57 6.02 -4.01 -7.47
C ALA A 57 7.52 -3.73 -7.54
N GLU A 58 8.26 -4.38 -8.45
CA GLU A 58 9.68 -4.12 -8.67
C GLU A 58 9.92 -2.67 -9.11
N GLN A 59 9.03 -2.11 -9.92
CA GLN A 59 9.12 -0.71 -10.33
C GLN A 59 8.80 0.28 -9.18
N VAL A 60 7.92 -0.08 -8.25
CA VAL A 60 7.63 0.71 -7.05
C VAL A 60 8.77 0.60 -6.02
N TYR A 61 9.29 -0.60 -5.82
CA TYR A 61 10.37 -0.89 -4.87
C TYR A 61 11.75 -0.50 -5.42
N GLY A 62 11.90 -0.38 -6.74
CA GLY A 62 13.18 -0.09 -7.41
C GLY A 62 14.17 -1.26 -7.39
N THR A 63 13.74 -2.47 -7.02
CA THR A 63 14.56 -3.68 -6.94
C THR A 63 13.80 -4.89 -7.46
N SER A 64 14.52 -5.86 -8.06
CA SER A 64 13.89 -7.12 -8.47
C SER A 64 13.73 -8.05 -7.27
N CYS A 65 12.57 -8.70 -7.15
CA CYS A 65 12.36 -9.73 -6.14
C CYS A 65 13.05 -11.07 -6.50
N MET A 66 13.66 -11.16 -7.69
CA MET A 66 14.51 -12.28 -8.13
C MET A 66 15.99 -12.05 -7.82
N GLY A 67 16.37 -10.84 -7.39
CA GLY A 67 17.73 -10.53 -6.93
C GLY A 67 17.88 -10.84 -5.44
N MET A 68 18.91 -11.62 -5.08
CA MET A 68 19.14 -12.09 -3.71
C MET A 68 19.67 -11.03 -2.72
N ASP A 69 19.75 -9.76 -3.11
CA ASP A 69 20.20 -8.68 -2.22
C ASP A 69 19.34 -7.43 -2.40
N GLY A 70 18.90 -6.86 -1.28
CA GLY A 70 18.53 -5.45 -1.22
C GLY A 70 17.14 -5.18 -0.66
N ASP A 71 17.10 -4.77 0.61
CA ASP A 71 16.09 -3.84 1.08
C ASP A 71 15.99 -2.69 0.06
N SER A 72 14.81 -2.55 -0.53
CA SER A 72 14.46 -1.51 -1.50
C SER A 72 14.93 -0.13 -1.02
N LEU A 73 15.86 0.51 -1.73
CA LEU A 73 16.37 1.84 -1.36
C LEU A 73 15.24 2.87 -1.22
N SER A 74 14.19 2.80 -2.05
CA SER A 74 13.08 3.77 -2.03
C SER A 74 12.13 3.56 -0.85
N LEU A 75 11.74 2.31 -0.56
CA LEU A 75 10.82 2.00 0.53
C LEU A 75 11.54 1.99 1.88
N ALA A 76 12.80 1.54 1.94
CA ALA A 76 13.63 1.62 3.13
C ALA A 76 13.97 3.07 3.47
N ALA A 77 14.27 3.92 2.49
CA ALA A 77 14.42 5.36 2.71
C ALA A 77 13.11 6.00 3.19
N LEU A 78 11.97 5.71 2.54
CA LEU A 78 10.66 6.18 3.00
C LEU A 78 10.33 5.68 4.41
N ARG A 79 10.64 4.43 4.74
CA ARG A 79 10.47 3.88 6.08
C ARG A 79 11.35 4.62 7.08
N THR A 80 12.62 4.87 6.75
CA THR A 80 13.56 5.60 7.60
C THR A 80 13.11 7.04 7.82
N ASP A 81 12.75 7.76 6.76
CA ASP A 81 12.24 9.14 6.79
C ASP A 81 10.93 9.26 7.59
N LEU A 82 10.14 8.19 7.63
CA LEU A 82 8.89 8.11 8.38
C LEU A 82 9.06 7.41 9.74
N GLY A 83 10.29 7.08 10.16
CA GLY A 83 10.57 6.49 11.47
C GLY A 83 10.11 5.03 11.66
N PHE A 84 9.83 4.30 10.58
CA PHE A 84 9.53 2.86 10.59
C PHE A 84 10.81 2.02 10.51
N THR A 85 11.62 2.03 11.56
CA THR A 85 12.71 1.06 11.71
C THR A 85 12.18 -0.22 12.35
N HIS A 86 12.36 -1.35 11.66
CA HIS A 86 12.02 -2.74 12.04
C HIS A 86 11.24 -2.93 13.35
N SER A 87 9.95 -2.57 13.33
CA SER A 87 9.04 -2.77 14.46
C SER A 87 8.25 -4.05 14.25
N ALA A 88 7.83 -4.72 15.33
CA ALA A 88 6.88 -5.83 15.23
C ALA A 88 5.61 -5.35 14.47
N PRO A 89 4.92 -6.22 13.71
CA PRO A 89 3.78 -5.82 12.88
C PRO A 89 2.67 -5.09 13.65
N GLU A 90 2.49 -5.40 14.93
CA GLU A 90 1.53 -4.73 15.83
C GLU A 90 1.96 -3.28 16.13
N GLU A 91 3.24 -3.06 16.45
CA GLU A 91 3.82 -1.73 16.68
C GLU A 91 3.83 -0.88 15.40
N ALA A 92 3.99 -1.52 14.24
CA ALA A 92 3.97 -0.84 12.95
C ALA A 92 2.59 -0.25 12.63
N GLU A 93 1.50 -0.91 13.03
CA GLU A 93 0.15 -0.37 12.81
C GLU A 93 -0.12 0.86 13.70
N GLU A 94 0.22 0.78 14.98
CA GLU A 94 0.04 1.90 15.92
C GLU A 94 0.89 3.11 15.52
N ARG A 95 2.17 2.89 15.18
CA ARG A 95 3.06 3.92 14.63
C ARG A 95 2.52 4.54 13.35
N LEU A 96 1.91 3.74 12.47
CA LEU A 96 1.26 4.25 11.26
C LEU A 96 0.06 5.12 11.58
N ARG A 97 -0.77 4.73 12.54
CA ARG A 97 -1.91 5.54 13.00
C ARG A 97 -1.45 6.85 13.62
N ASP A 98 -0.39 6.83 14.42
CA ASP A 98 0.15 8.05 15.03
C ASP A 98 0.80 8.96 14.01
N LEU A 99 1.55 8.42 13.06
CA LEU A 99 2.13 9.19 11.98
C LEU A 99 1.06 9.80 11.06
N MET A 100 -0.03 9.08 10.83
CA MET A 100 -1.21 9.61 10.11
C MET A 100 -1.90 10.75 10.85
N ARG A 101 -1.82 10.79 12.19
CA ARG A 101 -2.35 11.91 13.00
C ARG A 101 -1.37 13.09 13.03
N ALA A 102 -0.08 12.81 13.19
CA ALA A 102 0.97 13.80 13.37
C ALA A 102 1.41 14.49 12.07
N ARG A 103 1.40 13.75 10.94
CA ARG A 103 1.93 14.20 9.64
C ARG A 103 0.95 13.94 8.51
N ARG A 104 -0.23 14.54 8.60
CA ARG A 104 -1.32 14.37 7.62
C ARG A 104 -0.91 14.75 6.20
N GLU A 105 -0.06 15.77 6.06
CA GLU A 105 0.41 16.33 4.80
C GLU A 105 1.21 15.33 3.96
N VAL A 106 1.93 14.40 4.60
CA VAL A 106 2.69 13.33 3.91
C VAL A 106 1.76 12.48 3.04
N PHE A 107 0.49 12.37 3.41
CA PHE A 107 -0.46 11.49 2.74
C PHE A 107 -1.34 12.19 1.70
N ASN A 108 -1.21 13.51 1.53
CA ASN A 108 -2.04 14.27 0.58
C ASN A 108 -1.91 13.75 -0.85
N SER A 109 -0.72 13.30 -1.24
CA SER A 109 -0.48 12.74 -2.58
C SER A 109 -1.10 11.35 -2.79
N VAL A 110 -1.65 10.72 -1.74
CA VAL A 110 -2.28 9.40 -1.76
C VAL A 110 -3.72 9.42 -1.22
N GLY A 111 -4.43 10.54 -1.40
CA GLY A 111 -5.83 10.69 -0.96
C GLY A 111 -6.02 11.15 0.47
N GLY A 112 -4.94 11.49 1.18
CA GLY A 112 -4.95 12.03 2.54
C GLY A 112 -5.16 10.96 3.62
N ALA A 113 -4.63 11.21 4.82
CA ALA A 113 -4.68 10.27 5.93
C ALA A 113 -6.12 9.86 6.32
N GLU A 114 -7.07 10.77 6.20
CA GLU A 114 -8.46 10.52 6.61
C GLU A 114 -9.13 9.39 5.81
N ALA A 115 -8.91 9.36 4.49
CA ALA A 115 -9.50 8.32 3.62
C ALA A 115 -9.02 6.92 3.99
N TRP A 116 -7.74 6.79 4.36
CA TRP A 116 -7.15 5.53 4.82
C TRP A 116 -7.64 5.13 6.22
N LEU A 117 -7.80 6.08 7.16
CA LEU A 117 -8.37 5.80 8.48
C LEU A 117 -9.82 5.31 8.37
N GLN A 118 -10.62 5.90 7.47
CA GLN A 118 -11.98 5.45 7.19
C GLN A 118 -12.01 4.05 6.59
N LEU A 119 -11.09 3.75 5.65
CA LEU A 119 -10.94 2.41 5.08
C LEU A 119 -10.66 1.37 6.17
N ILE A 120 -9.69 1.63 7.05
CA ILE A 120 -9.32 0.72 8.15
C ILE A 120 -10.51 0.48 9.09
N LYS A 121 -11.19 1.55 9.52
CA LYS A 121 -12.40 1.44 10.36
C LYS A 121 -13.49 0.61 9.68
N GLY A 122 -13.70 0.82 8.38
CA GLY A 122 -14.67 0.08 7.58
C GLY A 122 -14.35 -1.41 7.54
N VAL A 123 -13.09 -1.77 7.25
CA VAL A 123 -12.63 -3.16 7.20
C VAL A 123 -12.77 -3.84 8.56
N GLN A 124 -12.31 -3.20 9.64
CA GLN A 124 -12.44 -3.73 11.01
C GLN A 124 -13.90 -3.97 11.41
N LYS A 125 -14.79 -3.02 11.07
CA LYS A 125 -16.23 -3.16 11.35
C LYS A 125 -16.86 -4.35 10.60
N GLU A 126 -16.44 -4.59 9.37
CA GLU A 126 -16.93 -5.73 8.58
C GLU A 126 -16.35 -7.06 9.07
N MET A 127 -15.07 -7.10 9.45
CA MET A 127 -14.45 -8.31 10.02
C MET A 127 -15.12 -8.74 11.33
N ASN A 128 -15.50 -7.81 12.20
CA ASN A 128 -16.15 -8.10 13.48
C ASN A 128 -17.62 -8.55 13.37
N LYS A 129 -18.22 -8.50 12.17
CA LYS A 129 -19.59 -9.00 11.92
C LYS A 129 -19.64 -10.45 11.47
N THR A 130 -18.48 -11.05 11.17
CA THR A 130 -18.34 -12.42 10.66
C THR A 130 -17.89 -13.33 11.78
#